data_AF-A0AAD8FB57-F1
#
_entry.id   AF-A0AAD8FB57-F1
#
_cell.length_a   1.000
_cell.length_b   1.000
_cell.length_c   1.000
_cell.angle_alpha   90.00
_cell.angle_beta   90.00
_cell.angle_gamma   90.00
#
_symmetry.space_group_name_H-M   'P 1'
#
loop_
_entity.id
_entity.type
_entity.pdbx_description
1 polymer ?
#
loop_
_entity_poly.entity_id
_entity_poly.type
_entity_poly.pdbx_seq_one_letter_code
_entity_poly.pdbx_strand_id
1 'polypeptide(L)'
;MNACAMGYGMLVLWVMGCLCYGLWNACAMGYGMLVLWAMECLCYGLWNACAMGYGMLVLWVMGCLCYGLWNACAMGYGMLVLWAMDCLCYGLWDACAMGYGMLVLWVMGCLCYGLWNACAMGYGMLVLWAMECLCYGLWDACAMGYLTFC
;
A
#
# COMPACT_ATOMS: atom_id res chain seq x y z
N MET A 1 -7.81 -13.34 -3.55
CA MET A 1 -6.98 -14.45 -3.02
C MET A 1 -6.47 -14.10 -1.63
N ASN A 2 -6.20 -15.11 -0.79
CA ASN A 2 -5.60 -14.92 0.54
C ASN A 2 -4.27 -15.68 0.63
N ALA A 3 -3.20 -15.01 1.05
CA ALA A 3 -1.89 -15.64 1.23
C ALA A 3 -1.25 -15.23 2.56
N CYS A 4 -0.79 -16.21 3.34
CA CYS A 4 -0.19 -16.00 4.65
C CYS A 4 1.13 -16.76 4.79
N ALA A 5 2.19 -16.09 5.26
CA ALA A 5 3.46 -16.71 5.63
C ALA A 5 3.80 -16.47 7.11
N MET A 6 4.30 -17.49 7.81
CA MET A 6 4.77 -17.42 9.20
C MET A 6 6.25 -17.84 9.29
N GLY A 7 7.07 -17.05 9.99
CA GLY A 7 8.49 -17.33 10.21
C GLY A 7 9.42 -16.54 9.27
N TYR A 8 10.46 -17.20 8.75
CA TYR A 8 11.34 -16.63 7.73
C TYR A 8 10.80 -16.98 6.33
N GLY A 9 10.39 -15.99 5.55
CA GLY A 9 9.75 -16.28 4.26
C GLY A 9 9.74 -15.12 3.27
N MET A 10 9.79 -15.46 1.98
CA MET A 10 9.52 -14.53 0.90
C MET A 10 8.22 -14.93 0.23
N LEU A 11 7.29 -13.98 0.14
CA LEU A 11 6.02 -14.18 -0.54
C LEU A 11 5.99 -13.21 -1.71
N VAL A 12 6.08 -13.77 -2.91
CA VAL A 12 5.93 -13.02 -4.17
C VAL A 12 4.62 -13.43 -4.80
N LEU A 13 3.74 -12.46 -5.00
CA LEU A 13 2.47 -12.65 -5.67
C LEU A 13 2.43 -11.78 -6.90
N TRP A 14 2.04 -12.40 -8.01
CA TRP A 14 1.81 -11.73 -9.28
C TRP A 14 0.39 -11.98 -9.72
N VAL A 15 -0.30 -10.90 -10.06
CA VAL A 15 -1.71 -10.91 -10.39
C VAL A 15 -1.91 -10.19 -11.71
N MET A 16 -2.57 -10.87 -12.64
CA MET A 16 -2.94 -10.31 -13.92
C MET A 16 -4.37 -10.72 -14.21
N GLY A 17 -5.28 -9.75 -14.39
CA GLY A 17 -6.66 -10.10 -14.71
C GLY A 17 -7.60 -8.92 -14.94
N CYS A 18 -8.68 -9.20 -15.66
CA CYS A 18 -9.83 -8.31 -15.79
C CYS A 18 -11.01 -8.97 -15.08
N LEU A 19 -11.50 -8.38 -14.00
CA LEU A 19 -12.57 -8.93 -13.17
C LEU A 19 -13.54 -7.80 -12.77
N CYS A 20 -14.81 -8.11 -12.57
CA CYS A 20 -15.74 -7.10 -12.06
C CYS A 20 -15.43 -6.74 -10.59
N TYR A 21 -14.95 -7.71 -9.82
CA TYR A 21 -14.61 -7.58 -8.40
C TYR A 21 -13.30 -8.33 -8.09
N GLY A 22 -12.38 -7.67 -7.40
CA GLY A 22 -11.13 -8.25 -6.89
C GLY A 22 -11.01 -8.04 -5.38
N LEU A 23 -10.68 -9.11 -4.64
CA LEU A 23 -10.35 -9.02 -3.23
C LEU A 23 -9.04 -9.77 -2.96
N TRP A 24 -8.06 -9.05 -2.43
CA TRP A 24 -6.71 -9.53 -2.18
C TRP A 24 -6.30 -9.27 -0.75
N ASN A 25 -5.84 -10.31 -0.05
CA ASN A 25 -5.33 -10.19 1.31
C ASN A 25 -3.99 -10.93 1.44
N ALA A 26 -2.96 -10.23 1.88
CA ALA A 26 -1.64 -10.81 2.08
C ALA A 26 -1.09 -10.48 3.48
N CYS A 27 -0.60 -11.50 4.18
CA CYS A 27 -0.09 -11.34 5.54
C CYS A 27 1.25 -12.05 5.73
N ALA A 28 2.21 -11.37 6.36
CA ALA A 28 3.47 -11.96 6.80
C ALA A 28 3.71 -11.71 8.30
N MET A 29 3.99 -12.77 9.07
CA MET A 29 4.37 -12.67 10.49
C MET A 29 5.78 -13.23 10.69
N GLY A 30 6.74 -12.37 11.05
CA GLY A 30 8.17 -12.70 11.20
C GLY A 30 9.09 -11.97 10.22
N TYR A 31 10.33 -12.46 10.09
CA TYR A 31 11.33 -11.91 9.18
C TYR A 31 11.01 -12.28 7.73
N GLY A 32 10.42 -11.37 6.95
CA GLY A 32 10.00 -11.73 5.60
C GLY A 32 9.88 -10.58 4.63
N MET A 33 10.00 -10.90 3.34
CA MET A 33 9.74 -9.96 2.25
C MET A 33 8.43 -10.33 1.57
N LEU A 34 7.52 -9.38 1.48
CA LEU A 34 6.27 -9.51 0.76
C LEU A 34 6.34 -8.59 -0.45
N VAL A 35 6.34 -9.18 -1.65
CA VAL A 35 6.31 -8.43 -2.90
C VAL A 35 5.02 -8.78 -3.61
N LEU A 36 4.20 -7.77 -3.83
CA LEU A 36 2.95 -7.88 -4.55
C LEU A 36 3.03 -7.04 -5.81
N TRP A 37 2.77 -7.68 -6.94
CA TRP A 37 2.62 -7.02 -8.23
C TRP A 37 1.25 -7.34 -8.78
N ALA A 38 0.49 -6.30 -9.11
CA ALA A 38 -0.79 -6.45 -9.77
C ALA A 38 -0.91 -5.56 -10.99
N MET A 39 -1.43 -6.18 -12.05
CA MET A 39 -1.97 -5.45 -13.18
C MET A 39 -3.43 -5.86 -13.37
N GLU A 40 -4.34 -4.98 -12.99
CA GLU A 40 -5.77 -5.31 -12.98
C GLU A 40 -6.63 -4.20 -13.63
N CYS A 41 -7.63 -4.62 -14.40
CA CYS A 41 -8.74 -3.75 -14.79
C CYS A 41 -9.98 -4.22 -14.01
N LEU A 42 -10.38 -3.45 -13.00
CA LEU A 42 -11.48 -3.82 -12.10
C LEU A 42 -12.58 -2.76 -12.06
N CYS A 43 -13.84 -3.18 -11.85
CA CYS A 43 -14.85 -2.22 -11.40
C CYS A 43 -14.64 -1.89 -9.92
N TYR A 44 -14.33 -2.91 -9.11
CA TYR A 44 -14.05 -2.78 -7.68
C TYR A 44 -12.84 -3.62 -7.28
N GLY A 45 -11.86 -3.00 -6.64
CA GLY A 45 -10.69 -3.66 -6.07
C GLY A 45 -10.56 -3.35 -4.58
N LEU A 46 -10.38 -4.39 -3.78
CA LEU A 46 -9.99 -4.26 -2.37
C LEU A 46 -8.72 -5.05 -2.10
N TRP A 47 -7.74 -4.36 -1.54
CA TRP A 47 -6.40 -4.85 -1.35
C TRP A 47 -5.94 -4.56 0.07
N ASN A 48 -5.70 -5.62 0.83
CA ASN A 48 -5.16 -5.55 2.18
C ASN A 48 -3.78 -6.22 2.24
N ALA A 49 -2.80 -5.55 2.82
CA ALA A 49 -1.50 -6.13 3.11
C ALA A 49 -1.04 -5.77 4.53
N CYS A 50 -0.53 -6.74 5.28
CA CYS A 50 0.01 -6.53 6.63
C CYS A 50 1.35 -7.26 6.79
N ALA A 51 2.34 -6.66 7.46
CA ALA A 51 3.58 -7.33 7.86
C ALA A 51 4.01 -6.99 9.29
N MET A 52 4.41 -7.97 10.11
CA MET A 52 4.94 -7.74 11.47
C MET A 52 6.37 -8.32 11.66
N GLY A 53 7.38 -7.44 11.48
CA GLY A 53 8.81 -7.39 11.89
C GLY A 53 9.80 -8.58 11.67
N TYR A 54 11.04 -8.45 11.17
CA TYR A 54 11.65 -7.39 10.35
C TYR A 54 11.36 -7.69 8.87
N GLY A 55 10.58 -6.87 8.19
CA GLY A 55 10.12 -7.19 6.83
C GLY A 55 10.11 -6.02 5.85
N MET A 56 10.26 -6.35 4.57
CA MET A 56 10.04 -5.42 3.46
C MET A 56 8.72 -5.77 2.80
N LEU A 57 7.81 -4.82 2.74
CA LEU A 57 6.57 -4.91 1.99
C LEU A 57 6.69 -4.00 0.78
N VAL A 58 6.70 -4.59 -0.41
CA VAL A 58 6.70 -3.87 -1.69
C VAL A 58 5.41 -4.18 -2.40
N LEU A 59 4.61 -3.16 -2.62
CA LEU A 59 3.36 -3.22 -3.35
C LEU A 59 3.49 -2.40 -4.61
N TRP A 60 3.21 -3.02 -5.74
CA TRP A 60 3.14 -2.38 -7.04
C TRP A 60 1.79 -2.71 -7.65
N VAL A 61 1.03 -1.67 -7.95
CA VAL A 61 -0.25 -1.83 -8.65
C VAL A 61 -0.29 -0.94 -9.87
N MET A 62 -0.75 -1.53 -10.96
CA MET A 62 -0.99 -0.88 -12.23
C MET A 62 -2.42 -1.21 -12.65
N GLY A 63 -3.31 -0.23 -12.78
CA GLY A 63 -4.69 -0.59 -13.08
C GLY A 63 -5.61 0.52 -13.53
N CYS A 64 -6.76 0.09 -14.03
CA CYS A 64 -7.92 0.96 -14.23
C CYS A 64 -9.02 0.44 -13.31
N LEU A 65 -9.41 1.28 -12.34
CA LEU A 65 -10.38 0.91 -11.31
C LEU A 65 -11.50 1.94 -11.24
N CYS A 66 -12.76 1.53 -11.22
CA CYS A 66 -13.82 2.48 -10.86
C CYS A 66 -13.73 2.83 -9.36
N TYR A 67 -13.51 1.81 -8.52
CA TYR A 67 -13.33 1.94 -7.09
C TYR A 67 -12.16 1.08 -6.60
N GLY A 68 -11.20 1.69 -5.92
CA GLY A 68 -10.06 1.01 -5.31
C GLY A 68 -9.95 1.33 -3.83
N LEU A 69 -9.76 0.32 -2.99
CA LEU A 69 -9.40 0.48 -1.59
C LEU A 69 -8.13 -0.30 -1.30
N TRP A 70 -7.08 0.42 -0.93
CA TRP A 70 -5.80 -0.12 -0.48
C TRP A 70 -5.60 0.13 0.99
N ASN A 71 -5.26 -0.93 1.71
CA ASN A 71 -4.81 -0.84 3.08
C ASN A 71 -3.51 -1.61 3.26
N ALA A 72 -2.46 -0.93 3.71
CA ALA A 72 -1.15 -1.52 3.93
C ALA A 72 -0.64 -1.19 5.34
N CYS A 73 -0.34 -2.20 6.14
CA CYS A 73 0.17 -2.02 7.50
C CYS A 73 1.50 -2.75 7.71
N ALA A 74 2.45 -2.10 8.38
CA ALA A 74 3.68 -2.71 8.86
C ALA A 74 3.85 -2.47 10.37
N MET A 75 4.18 -3.49 11.15
CA MET A 75 4.61 -3.33 12.55
C MET A 75 6.01 -3.92 12.78
N GLY A 76 6.73 -3.37 13.76
CA GLY A 76 8.09 -3.77 14.11
C GLY A 76 9.13 -2.95 13.36
N TYR A 77 10.18 -3.59 12.88
CA TYR A 77 11.16 -2.94 12.01
C TYR A 77 10.85 -3.26 10.56
N GLY A 78 10.81 -2.29 9.66
CA GLY A 78 10.48 -2.63 8.27
C GLY A 78 10.45 -1.49 7.29
N MET A 79 10.42 -1.85 6.01
CA MET A 79 10.20 -0.90 4.93
C MET A 79 8.89 -1.24 4.24
N LEU A 80 8.04 -0.24 4.07
CA LEU A 80 6.83 -0.32 3.28
C LEU A 80 7.00 0.59 2.07
N VAL A 81 7.03 -0.01 0.88
CA VAL A 81 7.13 0.69 -0.39
C VAL A 81 5.86 0.40 -1.17
N LEU A 82 5.13 1.46 -1.50
CA LEU A 82 3.93 1.42 -2.31
C LEU A 82 4.17 2.21 -3.59
N TRP A 83 3.88 1.56 -4.71
CA TRP A 83 3.88 2.14 -6.04
C TRP A 83 2.53 1.89 -6.68
N ALA A 84 1.84 2.96 -7.05
CA ALA A 84 0.62 2.87 -7.83
C ALA A 84 0.73 3.67 -9.11
N MET A 85 0.30 3.06 -10.20
CA MET A 85 -0.16 3.79 -11.37
C MET A 85 -1.58 3.40 -11.74
N ASP A 86 -2.52 4.27 -11.38
CA ASP A 86 -3.93 3.95 -11.54
C ASP A 86 -4.73 5.08 -12.18
N CYS A 87 -5.70 4.70 -13.00
CA CYS A 87 -6.83 5.54 -13.37
C CYS A 87 -8.03 5.15 -12.50
N LEU A 88 -8.36 5.97 -11.52
CA LEU A 88 -9.41 5.72 -10.52
C LEU A 88 -10.53 6.77 -10.59
N CYS A 89 -11.78 6.33 -10.57
CA CYS A 89 -12.87 7.26 -10.26
C CYS A 89 -12.88 7.58 -8.76
N TYR A 90 -12.71 6.56 -7.91
CA TYR A 90 -12.62 6.69 -6.47
C TYR A 90 -11.51 5.79 -5.92
N GLY A 91 -10.54 6.39 -5.22
CA GLY A 91 -9.45 5.66 -4.57
C GLY A 91 -9.36 6.02 -3.09
N LEU A 92 -9.24 5.01 -2.23
CA LEU A 92 -8.88 5.21 -0.83
C LEU A 92 -7.64 4.39 -0.51
N TRP A 93 -6.65 5.05 0.07
CA TRP A 93 -5.36 4.49 0.42
C TRP A 93 -5.08 4.76 1.89
N ASP A 94 -4.99 3.70 2.68
CA ASP A 94 -4.55 3.75 4.06
C ASP A 94 -3.22 3.02 4.19
N ALA A 95 -2.20 3.72 4.67
CA ALA A 95 -0.89 3.15 4.95
C ALA A 95 -0.51 3.40 6.41
N CYS A 96 -0.12 2.35 7.14
CA CYS A 96 0.25 2.45 8.55
C CYS A 96 1.59 1.76 8.82
N ALA A 97 2.50 2.45 9.53
CA ALA A 97 3.74 1.89 10.04
C ALA A 97 3.84 2.08 11.56
N MET A 98 4.07 1.01 12.32
CA MET A 98 4.29 1.06 13.77
C MET A 98 5.64 0.46 14.15
N GLY A 99 6.54 1.24 14.74
CA GLY A 99 7.86 0.81 15.19
C GLY A 99 9.00 1.60 14.55
N TYR A 100 10.01 0.90 14.03
CA TYR A 100 11.16 1.51 13.35
C TYR A 100 11.08 1.25 11.85
N GLY A 101 10.64 2.21 11.05
CA GLY A 101 10.39 1.90 9.65
C GLY A 101 10.43 3.06 8.68
N MET A 102 10.60 2.71 7.41
CA MET A 102 10.46 3.66 6.31
C MET A 102 9.20 3.36 5.53
N LEU A 103 8.41 4.39 5.27
CA LEU A 103 7.21 4.32 4.46
C LEU A 103 7.45 5.20 3.23
N VAL A 104 7.46 4.58 2.06
CA VAL A 104 7.68 5.24 0.77
C VAL A 104 6.43 5.02 -0.06
N LEU A 105 5.75 6.11 -0.41
CA LEU A 105 4.58 6.07 -1.27
C LEU A 105 4.88 6.81 -2.58
N TRP A 106 4.57 6.17 -3.69
CA TRP A 106 4.68 6.73 -5.03
C TRP A 106 3.38 6.48 -5.78
N VAL A 107 2.77 7.57 -6.26
CA VAL A 107 1.48 7.52 -6.96
C VAL A 107 1.55 8.32 -8.23
N MET A 108 1.05 7.73 -9.29
CA MET A 108 1.03 8.34 -10.61
C MET A 108 -0.28 8.00 -11.29
N GLY A 109 -1.21 8.94 -11.35
CA GLY A 109 -2.55 8.55 -11.79
C GLY A 109 -3.52 9.68 -12.07
N CYS A 110 -4.68 9.31 -12.59
CA CYS A 110 -5.83 10.20 -12.72
C CYS A 110 -6.88 9.75 -11.70
N LEU A 111 -7.23 10.63 -10.76
CA LEU A 111 -8.19 10.35 -9.70
C LEU A 111 -9.31 11.40 -9.73
N CYS A 112 -10.56 10.97 -9.91
CA CYS A 112 -11.68 11.90 -9.73
C CYS A 112 -11.83 12.23 -8.24
N TYR A 113 -11.73 11.22 -7.37
CA TYR A 113 -11.77 11.37 -5.93
C TYR A 113 -10.72 10.46 -5.27
N GLY A 114 -9.77 11.07 -4.57
CA GLY A 114 -8.72 10.36 -3.83
C GLY A 114 -8.75 10.68 -2.34
N LEU A 115 -8.63 9.68 -1.48
CA LEU A 115 -8.35 9.87 -0.06
C LEU A 115 -7.12 9.06 0.32
N TRP A 116 -6.16 9.73 0.93
CA TRP A 116 -4.89 9.15 1.32
C TRP A 116 -4.64 9.41 2.79
N ASN A 117 -4.57 8.36 3.59
CA ASN A 117 -4.11 8.44 4.97
C ASN A 117 -2.81 7.68 5.14
N ALA A 118 -1.80 8.35 5.67
CA ALA A 118 -0.55 7.74 6.07
C ALA A 118 -0.30 7.97 7.56
N CYS A 119 -0.14 6.89 8.32
CA CYS A 119 0.10 6.94 9.76
C CYS A 119 1.44 6.27 10.08
N ALA A 120 2.30 6.95 10.84
CA ALA A 120 3.53 6.38 11.33
C ALA A 120 3.68 6.63 12.84
N MET A 121 3.81 5.56 13.63
CA MET A 121 4.06 5.62 15.07
C MET A 121 5.41 5.00 15.42
N GLY A 122 6.31 5.76 16.05
CA GLY A 122 7.66 5.31 16.42
C GLY A 122 8.77 6.14 15.77
N TYR A 123 9.86 5.49 15.35
CA TYR A 123 10.99 6.14 14.69
C TYR A 123 10.94 5.81 13.19
N GLY A 124 10.76 6.80 12.33
CA GLY A 124 10.61 6.46 10.92
C GLY A 124 10.79 7.59 9.94
N MET A 125 10.92 7.22 8.67
CA MET A 125 10.91 8.17 7.57
C MET A 125 9.66 7.95 6.74
N LEU A 126 9.03 9.04 6.33
CA LEU A 126 7.90 9.02 5.43
C LEU A 126 8.28 9.83 4.19
N VAL A 127 8.26 9.17 3.03
CA VAL A 127 8.56 9.75 1.72
C VAL A 127 7.32 9.65 0.86
N LEU A 128 6.80 10.79 0.40
CA LEU A 128 5.65 10.83 -0.51
C LEU A 128 6.05 11.44 -1.84
N TRP A 129 5.68 10.77 -2.92
CA TRP A 129 5.72 11.33 -4.25
C TRP A 129 4.42 11.04 -4.98
N ALA A 130 3.76 12.09 -5.45
CA ALA A 130 2.53 11.97 -6.22
C ALA A 130 2.61 12.88 -7.45
N MET A 131 2.42 12.33 -8.64
CA MET A 131 1.87 13.13 -9.74
C MET A 131 0.49 12.62 -10.09
N GLU A 132 -0.51 13.37 -9.64
CA GLU A 132 -1.89 13.03 -9.90
C GLU A 132 -2.63 14.16 -10.60
N CYS A 133 -3.50 13.77 -11.54
CA CYS A 133 -4.58 14.63 -11.99
C CYS A 133 -5.79 14.35 -11.11
N LEU A 134 -5.92 15.12 -10.02
CA LEU A 134 -7.00 15.03 -9.04
C LEU A 134 -8.10 16.06 -9.34
N CYS A 135 -9.36 15.61 -9.41
CA CYS A 135 -10.50 16.54 -9.34
C CYS A 135 -10.77 16.93 -7.88
N TYR A 136 -10.74 15.97 -6.97
CA TYR A 136 -10.88 16.16 -5.53
C TYR A 136 -9.99 15.17 -4.77
N GLY A 137 -9.17 15.67 -3.84
CA GLY A 137 -8.24 14.86 -3.07
C GLY A 137 -8.14 15.31 -1.62
N LEU A 138 -8.02 14.36 -0.69
CA LEU A 138 -7.63 14.62 0.69
C LEU A 138 -6.41 13.77 1.03
N TRP A 139 -5.42 14.40 1.65
CA TRP A 139 -4.19 13.75 2.11
C TRP A 139 -4.01 14.06 3.59
N ASP A 140 -4.14 13.04 4.43
CA ASP A 140 -3.86 13.12 5.85
C ASP A 140 -2.62 12.30 6.19
N ALA A 141 -1.69 12.94 6.88
CA ALA A 141 -0.49 12.31 7.40
C ALA A 141 -0.42 12.49 8.91
N CYS A 142 -0.33 11.40 9.66
CA CYS A 142 -0.18 11.39 11.09
C CYS A 142 1.15 10.75 11.49
N ALA A 143 1.91 11.45 12.33
CA ALA A 143 3.21 11.02 12.82
C ALA A 143 3.25 11.15 14.35
N MET A 144 3.49 10.04 15.05
CA MET A 144 3.65 10.01 16.51
C MET A 144 4.98 9.36 16.87
N GLY A 145 6.01 10.20 17.09
CA GLY A 145 7.38 9.80 17.41
C GLY A 145 8.42 10.64 16.67
N TYR A 146 9.64 10.13 16.49
CA TYR A 146 10.66 10.84 15.72
C TYR A 146 10.49 10.50 14.23
N LEU A 147 9.87 11.43 13.50
CA LEU A 147 9.58 11.28 12.09
C LEU A 147 10.23 12.37 11.25
N THR A 148 10.90 11.94 10.18
CA THR A 148 11.38 12.82 9.11
C THR A 148 10.49 12.63 7.88
N PHE A 149 9.88 13.72 7.46
CA PHE A 149 9.10 13.81 6.22
C PHE A 149 10.01 14.29 5.09
N CYS A 150 9.94 13.64 3.92
CA CYS A 150 10.63 14.02 2.69
C CYS A 150 9.69 13.98 1.49
#